data_AF-A0A930IS79-F1
#
_entry.id   AF-A0A930IS79-F1
#
_cell.length_a   1.000
_cell.length_b   1.000
_cell.length_c   1.000
_cell.angle_alpha   90.00
_cell.angle_beta   90.00
_cell.angle_gamma   90.00
#
_symmetry.space_group_name_H-M   'P 1'
#
loop_
_entity.id
_entity.type
_entity.pdbx_description
1 polymer ?
#
loop_
_entity_poly.entity_id
_entity_poly.type
_entity_poly.pdbx_seq_one_letter_code
_entity_poly.pdbx_strand_id
1 'polypeptide(L)'
;LVPFSDVVAPWNLTSFVFKNVFSLHVVGEKGEWCDYPLFPSLFRKAGYHVTFITNQFLPKAKQAVYDFSGGFFLNNPELSAAMFDSRNQQLYRFDRGLLDDYDKNQQQHNTDHNLIIFHLLGQHVKYNQRFPSDRRHFKAEDYEKKRADLNGKQRNVLADYDNAVLYNDSIVDAIISRFEDKEAIIIYMPDHGEECYEGNRGFICRNHSAAIDYDLAHYEFEIPFWIFCSYKYAAKHPDIYKEIIGAKNRRFMTDALPHMLLYLAGIHTKDYHAEYNILSPQYNEMRPRILKNTTDYDKLTRPSEKHLLPKQKSISK
;
A
#
# COMPACT_ATOMS: atom_id res chain seq x y z
N LEU A 1 13.93 8.38 -6.83
CA LEU A 1 12.94 7.86 -5.86
C LEU A 1 12.90 8.81 -4.67
N VAL A 2 11.71 9.21 -4.23
CA VAL A 2 11.48 10.12 -3.09
C VAL A 2 10.67 9.38 -2.03
N PRO A 3 11.27 8.96 -0.90
CA PRO A 3 10.55 8.32 0.19
C PRO A 3 9.83 9.35 1.06
N PHE A 4 8.61 9.03 1.48
CA PHE A 4 7.81 9.86 2.39
C PHE A 4 7.93 9.32 3.81
N SER A 5 8.09 10.20 4.79
CA SER A 5 8.51 9.82 6.14
C SER A 5 7.38 9.63 7.16
N ASP A 6 6.17 10.11 6.88
CA ASP A 6 5.06 10.11 7.84
C ASP A 6 3.72 9.74 7.16
N VAL A 7 3.62 8.49 6.70
CA VAL A 7 2.44 7.98 5.99
C VAL A 7 1.78 6.85 6.77
N VAL A 8 0.47 6.95 6.94
CA VAL A 8 -0.35 5.90 7.55
C VAL A 8 -1.48 5.43 6.63
N ALA A 9 -1.84 4.16 6.73
CA ALA A 9 -3.08 3.63 6.18
C ALA A 9 -4.27 4.04 7.06
N PRO A 10 -5.47 4.22 6.50
CA PRO A 10 -6.67 4.53 7.29
C PRO A 10 -7.32 3.29 7.94
N TRP A 11 -7.03 2.09 7.41
CA TRP A 11 -7.48 0.80 7.94
C TRP A 11 -6.34 -0.22 7.88
N ASN A 12 -6.41 -1.24 8.73
CA ASN A 12 -5.56 -2.43 8.69
C ASN A 12 -6.28 -3.64 8.06
N LEU A 13 -7.29 -3.42 7.20
CA LEU A 13 -7.97 -4.50 6.48
C LEU A 13 -8.16 -4.10 5.02
N THR A 14 -7.59 -4.90 4.11
CA THR A 14 -7.55 -4.67 2.66
C THR A 14 -8.88 -4.19 2.08
N SER A 15 -10.03 -4.75 2.48
CA SER A 15 -11.34 -4.33 1.98
C SER A 15 -11.67 -2.88 2.30
N PHE A 16 -11.39 -2.46 3.53
CA PHE A 16 -11.69 -1.10 3.97
C PHE A 16 -10.68 -0.11 3.44
N VAL A 17 -9.41 -0.51 3.31
CA VAL A 17 -8.41 0.31 2.63
C VAL A 17 -8.84 0.56 1.18
N PHE A 18 -9.21 -0.50 0.45
CA PHE A 18 -9.57 -0.41 -0.95
C PHE A 18 -10.79 0.46 -1.20
N LYS A 19 -11.81 0.34 -0.34
CA LYS A 19 -12.99 1.21 -0.38
C LYS A 19 -12.61 2.69 -0.37
N ASN A 20 -11.70 3.10 0.51
CA ASN A 20 -11.31 4.50 0.65
C ASN A 20 -10.28 4.92 -0.40
N VAL A 21 -9.23 4.12 -0.62
CA VAL A 21 -8.17 4.41 -1.61
C VAL A 21 -8.70 4.47 -3.04
N PHE A 22 -9.77 3.74 -3.39
CA PHE A 22 -10.34 3.81 -4.74
C PHE A 22 -11.35 4.94 -4.93
N SER A 23 -11.89 5.51 -3.85
CA SER A 23 -12.87 6.60 -3.89
C SER A 23 -12.23 7.97 -3.63
N LEU A 24 -12.85 9.06 -4.05
CA LEU A 24 -12.42 10.40 -3.62
C LEU A 24 -12.83 10.78 -2.19
N HIS A 25 -13.51 9.88 -1.46
CA HIS A 25 -13.86 10.07 -0.07
C HIS A 25 -12.62 10.12 0.82
N VAL A 26 -12.57 11.13 1.67
CA VAL A 26 -11.54 11.31 2.68
C VAL A 26 -12.15 11.11 4.06
N VAL A 27 -11.46 10.39 4.94
CA VAL A 27 -11.97 10.08 6.27
C VAL A 27 -12.21 11.38 7.05
N GLY A 28 -13.43 11.51 7.59
CA GLY A 28 -13.93 12.71 8.26
C GLY A 28 -14.95 13.49 7.44
N GLU A 29 -15.09 13.19 6.15
CA GLU A 29 -16.17 13.72 5.31
C GLU A 29 -17.53 13.09 5.66
N LYS A 30 -18.61 13.66 5.09
CA LYS A 30 -19.96 13.16 5.28
C LYS A 30 -20.21 11.98 4.33
N GLY A 31 -20.96 11.00 4.80
CA GLY A 31 -21.30 9.83 3.98
C GLY A 31 -20.20 8.78 4.05
N GLU A 32 -20.16 7.91 3.05
CA GLU A 32 -19.22 6.80 2.95
C GLU A 32 -18.54 6.80 1.58
N TRP A 33 -17.50 5.98 1.42
CA TRP A 33 -16.75 5.82 0.16
C TRP A 33 -17.62 5.64 -1.10
N CYS A 34 -18.80 5.03 -0.98
CA CYS A 34 -19.71 4.78 -2.11
C CYS A 34 -20.55 6.01 -2.52
N ASP A 35 -20.52 7.08 -1.76
CA ASP A 35 -21.16 8.36 -2.10
C ASP A 35 -20.24 9.26 -2.96
N TYR A 36 -19.00 8.83 -3.19
CA TYR A 36 -17.96 9.59 -3.88
C TYR A 36 -17.48 8.85 -5.14
N PRO A 37 -17.01 9.58 -6.18
CA PRO A 37 -16.52 8.94 -7.40
C PRO A 37 -15.31 8.03 -7.14
N LEU A 38 -15.23 6.93 -7.89
CA LEU A 38 -14.06 6.06 -7.90
C LEU A 38 -13.01 6.62 -8.86
N PHE A 39 -11.79 6.89 -8.39
CA PHE A 39 -10.77 7.58 -9.19
C PHE A 39 -10.44 6.89 -10.53
N PRO A 40 -10.40 5.54 -10.65
CA PRO A 40 -10.10 4.93 -11.94
C PRO A 40 -11.16 5.27 -13.00
N SER A 41 -12.43 5.43 -12.59
CA SER A 41 -13.50 5.84 -13.50
C SER A 41 -13.32 7.28 -14.00
N LEU A 42 -12.74 8.16 -13.17
CA LEU A 42 -12.40 9.53 -13.57
C LEU A 42 -11.22 9.56 -14.55
N PHE A 43 -10.21 8.72 -14.32
CA PHE A 43 -9.11 8.52 -15.27
C PHE A 43 -9.62 8.08 -16.64
N ARG A 44 -10.50 7.07 -16.68
CA ARG A 44 -11.12 6.61 -17.94
C ARG A 44 -11.90 7.71 -18.64
N LYS A 45 -12.72 8.46 -17.90
CA LYS A 45 -13.47 9.60 -18.46
C LYS A 45 -12.55 10.72 -18.97
N ALA A 46 -11.37 10.89 -18.38
CA ALA A 46 -10.36 11.83 -18.81
C ALA A 46 -9.51 11.35 -20.00
N GLY A 47 -9.77 10.14 -20.52
CA GLY A 47 -9.08 9.60 -21.70
C GLY A 47 -7.86 8.73 -21.41
N TYR A 48 -7.61 8.38 -20.14
CA TYR A 48 -6.58 7.39 -19.80
C TYR A 48 -7.09 5.97 -20.05
N HIS A 49 -6.24 5.12 -20.61
CA HIS A 49 -6.46 3.66 -20.57
C HIS A 49 -6.11 3.14 -19.18
N VAL A 50 -7.05 2.45 -18.53
CA VAL A 50 -6.87 1.97 -17.16
C VAL A 50 -6.73 0.45 -17.11
N THR A 51 -5.52 -0.02 -16.79
CA THR A 51 -5.19 -1.43 -16.58
C THR A 51 -5.18 -1.75 -15.08
N PHE A 52 -5.98 -2.72 -14.64
CA PHE A 52 -5.92 -3.25 -13.26
C PHE A 52 -5.59 -4.74 -13.28
N ILE A 53 -4.36 -5.07 -12.90
CA ILE A 53 -3.92 -6.46 -12.74
C ILE A 53 -3.66 -6.78 -11.29
N THR A 54 -4.15 -7.94 -10.85
CA THR A 54 -4.11 -8.34 -9.46
C THR A 54 -3.73 -9.80 -9.29
N ASN A 55 -2.94 -10.06 -8.25
CA ASN A 55 -2.59 -11.41 -7.84
C ASN A 55 -3.36 -11.89 -6.59
N GLN A 56 -4.39 -11.15 -6.15
CA GLN A 56 -5.18 -11.51 -4.98
C GLN A 56 -6.58 -12.07 -5.32
N PHE A 57 -7.31 -11.43 -6.23
CA PHE A 57 -8.69 -11.80 -6.53
C PHE A 57 -9.10 -11.55 -7.98
N LEU A 58 -9.99 -12.37 -8.53
CA LEU A 58 -10.47 -12.26 -9.91
C LEU A 58 -12.00 -12.16 -9.96
N PRO A 59 -12.55 -11.53 -11.01
CA PRO A 59 -13.98 -11.57 -11.29
C PRO A 59 -14.40 -12.98 -11.75
N LYS A 60 -14.57 -13.93 -10.81
CA LYS A 60 -15.08 -15.29 -11.08
C LYS A 60 -16.32 -15.59 -10.24
N ALA A 61 -17.39 -16.01 -10.91
CA ALA A 61 -18.75 -16.23 -10.38
C ALA A 61 -18.90 -17.25 -9.23
N LYS A 62 -17.83 -17.93 -8.78
CA LYS A 62 -17.88 -18.96 -7.72
C LYS A 62 -16.95 -18.70 -6.53
N GLN A 63 -16.22 -17.58 -6.50
CA GLN A 63 -15.31 -17.25 -5.40
C GLN A 63 -15.89 -16.26 -4.36
N ALA A 64 -17.17 -15.89 -4.50
CA ALA A 64 -17.86 -14.87 -3.71
C ALA A 64 -17.77 -15.02 -2.17
N VAL A 65 -17.47 -16.21 -1.63
CA VAL A 65 -17.48 -16.45 -0.17
C VAL A 65 -16.11 -16.21 0.49
N TYR A 66 -14.99 -16.38 -0.24
CA TYR A 66 -13.63 -16.09 0.27
C TYR A 66 -13.07 -14.74 -0.21
N ASP A 67 -13.81 -14.05 -1.09
CA ASP A 67 -13.44 -12.78 -1.73
C ASP A 67 -14.06 -11.54 -1.03
N PHE A 68 -14.52 -11.72 0.22
CA PHE A 68 -15.22 -10.73 1.04
C PHE A 68 -14.34 -9.53 1.45
N SER A 69 -13.03 -9.60 1.26
CA SER A 69 -12.04 -8.63 1.76
C SER A 69 -11.53 -7.63 0.71
N GLY A 70 -12.26 -7.36 -0.37
CA GLY A 70 -11.96 -6.24 -1.29
C GLY A 70 -12.44 -6.48 -2.72
N GLY A 71 -12.58 -7.74 -3.12
CA GLY A 71 -13.04 -8.12 -4.46
C GLY A 71 -14.47 -7.70 -4.77
N PHE A 72 -15.35 -7.51 -3.77
CA PHE A 72 -16.79 -7.31 -4.01
C PHE A 72 -17.12 -6.14 -4.95
N PHE A 73 -16.56 -4.93 -4.74
CA PHE A 73 -16.86 -3.79 -5.60
C PHE A 73 -15.95 -3.73 -6.83
N LEU A 74 -14.67 -4.14 -6.71
CA LEU A 74 -13.73 -4.18 -7.83
C LEU A 74 -14.09 -5.25 -8.88
N ASN A 75 -14.76 -6.32 -8.47
CA ASN A 75 -15.23 -7.41 -9.34
C ASN A 75 -16.73 -7.32 -9.65
N ASN A 76 -17.46 -6.33 -9.11
CA ASN A 76 -18.81 -6.05 -9.57
C ASN A 76 -18.75 -5.72 -11.07
N PRO A 77 -19.51 -6.40 -11.95
CA PRO A 77 -19.35 -6.25 -13.40
C PRO A 77 -19.53 -4.80 -13.90
N GLU A 78 -20.50 -4.07 -13.36
CA GLU A 78 -20.79 -2.69 -13.75
C GLU A 78 -19.69 -1.75 -13.28
N LEU A 79 -19.32 -1.81 -11.99
CA LEU A 79 -18.25 -0.98 -11.45
C LEU A 79 -16.89 -1.30 -12.09
N SER A 80 -16.61 -2.58 -12.31
CA SER A 80 -15.36 -3.03 -12.96
C SER A 80 -15.28 -2.49 -14.39
N ALA A 81 -16.36 -2.61 -15.17
CA ALA A 81 -16.44 -2.07 -16.52
C ALA A 81 -16.43 -0.54 -16.55
N ALA A 82 -16.81 0.14 -15.48
CA ALA A 82 -16.71 1.59 -15.34
C ALA A 82 -15.29 2.05 -14.95
N MET A 83 -14.55 1.25 -14.18
CA MET A 83 -13.22 1.60 -13.66
C MET A 83 -12.05 1.15 -14.54
N PHE A 84 -12.17 0.04 -15.27
CA PHE A 84 -11.02 -0.61 -15.91
C PHE A 84 -11.32 -0.97 -17.36
N ASP A 85 -10.33 -0.75 -18.24
CA ASP A 85 -10.37 -1.16 -19.64
C ASP A 85 -9.78 -2.58 -19.82
N SER A 86 -8.75 -2.93 -19.05
CA SER A 86 -8.10 -4.25 -19.12
C SER A 86 -7.75 -4.82 -17.74
N ARG A 87 -7.82 -6.15 -17.64
CA ARG A 87 -7.56 -6.92 -16.41
C ARG A 87 -6.92 -8.29 -16.74
N ASN A 88 -6.17 -8.84 -15.79
CA ASN A 88 -5.67 -10.22 -15.90
C ASN A 88 -6.78 -11.24 -15.63
N GLN A 89 -6.63 -12.44 -16.18
CA GLN A 89 -7.66 -13.51 -16.12
C GLN A 89 -7.29 -14.67 -15.20
N GLN A 90 -6.07 -14.68 -14.67
CA GLN A 90 -5.55 -15.73 -13.80
C GLN A 90 -4.66 -15.17 -12.70
N LEU A 91 -4.65 -15.89 -11.57
CA LEU A 91 -3.74 -15.64 -10.45
C LEU A 91 -2.46 -16.47 -10.65
N TYR A 92 -1.39 -15.99 -10.07
CA TYR A 92 -0.05 -16.53 -10.15
C TYR A 92 0.47 -16.90 -8.77
N ARG A 93 1.29 -17.95 -8.71
CA ARG A 93 1.89 -18.39 -7.43
C ARG A 93 2.71 -17.30 -6.75
N PHE A 94 3.43 -16.51 -7.54
CA PHE A 94 4.26 -15.40 -7.08
C PHE A 94 3.99 -14.17 -7.94
N ASP A 95 4.23 -12.98 -7.39
CA ASP A 95 3.94 -11.71 -8.06
C ASP A 95 4.76 -11.48 -9.34
N ARG A 96 5.88 -12.21 -9.52
CA ARG A 96 6.58 -12.22 -10.83
C ARG A 96 5.67 -12.64 -11.98
N GLY A 97 4.74 -13.56 -11.75
CA GLY A 97 3.79 -13.97 -12.78
C GLY A 97 2.86 -12.83 -13.22
N LEU A 98 2.57 -11.87 -12.34
CA LEU A 98 1.80 -10.68 -12.67
C LEU A 98 2.58 -9.76 -13.63
N LEU A 99 3.90 -9.64 -13.43
CA LEU A 99 4.77 -8.88 -14.34
C LEU A 99 4.88 -9.56 -15.72
N ASP A 100 5.01 -10.89 -15.73
CA ASP A 100 5.04 -11.64 -16.98
C ASP A 100 3.69 -11.57 -17.72
N ASP A 101 2.56 -11.49 -17.01
CA ASP A 101 1.23 -11.24 -17.60
C ASP A 101 1.14 -9.85 -18.21
N TYR A 102 1.64 -8.84 -17.50
CA TYR A 102 1.68 -7.47 -18.00
C TYR A 102 2.43 -7.43 -19.33
N ASP A 103 3.65 -7.95 -19.38
CA ASP A 103 4.51 -7.92 -20.58
C ASP A 103 3.87 -8.64 -21.78
N LYS A 104 3.21 -9.78 -21.54
CA LYS A 104 2.68 -10.63 -22.62
C LYS A 104 1.28 -10.22 -23.07
N ASN A 105 0.43 -9.81 -22.14
CA ASN A 105 -1.01 -9.73 -22.36
C ASN A 105 -1.58 -8.33 -22.16
N GLN A 106 -0.99 -7.50 -21.29
CA GLN A 106 -1.58 -6.20 -20.93
C GLN A 106 -0.90 -5.02 -21.61
N GLN A 107 0.43 -5.09 -21.80
CA GLN A 107 1.23 -4.00 -22.36
C GLN A 107 0.76 -3.59 -23.77
N GLN A 108 0.23 -4.54 -24.55
CA GLN A 108 -0.35 -4.30 -25.87
C GLN A 108 -1.56 -3.35 -25.86
N HIS A 109 -2.19 -3.14 -24.69
CA HIS A 109 -3.31 -2.22 -24.54
C HIS A 109 -2.88 -0.79 -24.17
N ASN A 110 -1.59 -0.57 -23.92
CA ASN A 110 -1.11 0.76 -23.55
C ASN A 110 -1.33 1.76 -24.69
N THR A 111 -1.78 2.96 -24.33
CA THR A 111 -1.99 4.10 -25.22
C THR A 111 -0.97 5.22 -24.91
N ASP A 112 -1.23 6.44 -25.36
CA ASP A 112 -0.42 7.61 -24.99
C ASP A 112 -0.60 8.00 -23.50
N HIS A 113 -1.74 7.67 -22.88
CA HIS A 113 -2.07 8.00 -21.50
C HIS A 113 -2.57 6.77 -20.76
N ASN A 114 -1.84 6.32 -19.74
CA ASN A 114 -2.14 5.07 -19.03
C ASN A 114 -2.14 5.25 -17.53
N LEU A 115 -3.09 4.61 -16.85
CA LEU A 115 -3.05 4.31 -15.43
C LEU A 115 -2.94 2.79 -15.30
N ILE A 116 -1.82 2.32 -14.74
CA ILE A 116 -1.56 0.89 -14.60
C ILE A 116 -1.43 0.57 -13.11
N ILE A 117 -2.32 -0.26 -12.61
CA ILE A 117 -2.38 -0.65 -11.21
C ILE A 117 -1.93 -2.10 -11.09
N PHE A 118 -0.77 -2.30 -10.44
CA PHE A 118 -0.27 -3.61 -10.04
C PHE A 118 -0.70 -3.90 -8.60
N HIS A 119 -1.67 -4.79 -8.42
CA HIS A 119 -2.12 -5.22 -7.10
C HIS A 119 -1.46 -6.56 -6.71
N LEU A 120 -0.38 -6.44 -5.94
CA LEU A 120 0.50 -7.53 -5.53
C LEU A 120 -0.08 -8.35 -4.35
N LEU A 121 0.39 -9.59 -4.16
CA LEU A 121 0.24 -10.31 -2.89
C LEU A 121 1.15 -9.73 -1.80
N GLY A 122 2.31 -9.21 -2.20
CA GLY A 122 3.28 -8.60 -1.28
C GLY A 122 3.68 -9.56 -0.16
N GLN A 123 3.69 -9.07 1.07
CA GLN A 123 4.10 -9.82 2.26
C GLN A 123 2.92 -10.41 3.04
N HIS A 124 1.80 -10.73 2.39
CA HIS A 124 0.65 -11.33 3.10
C HIS A 124 1.01 -12.63 3.86
N VAL A 125 0.41 -12.87 5.04
CA VAL A 125 0.65 -14.02 5.92
C VAL A 125 0.79 -15.37 5.19
N LYS A 126 1.63 -16.25 5.77
CA LYS A 126 2.31 -17.39 5.14
C LYS A 126 3.46 -16.89 4.26
N TYR A 127 4.35 -16.12 4.88
CA TYR A 127 5.43 -15.39 4.22
C TYR A 127 6.35 -16.30 3.39
N ASN A 128 6.58 -17.54 3.82
CA ASN A 128 7.34 -18.54 3.07
C ASN A 128 6.73 -18.96 1.72
N GLN A 129 5.48 -18.57 1.45
CA GLN A 129 4.80 -18.79 0.18
C GLN A 129 4.77 -17.53 -0.69
N ARG A 130 5.40 -16.43 -0.27
CA ARG A 130 5.46 -15.16 -1.02
C ARG A 130 6.67 -15.07 -1.94
N PHE A 131 7.68 -15.91 -1.74
CA PHE A 131 8.91 -15.92 -2.52
C PHE A 131 9.30 -17.35 -2.97
N PRO A 132 10.00 -17.50 -4.11
CA PRO A 132 10.58 -18.77 -4.54
C PRO A 132 11.60 -19.33 -3.52
N SER A 133 11.66 -20.64 -3.36
CA SER A 133 12.52 -21.29 -2.36
C SER A 133 14.03 -21.05 -2.57
N ASP A 134 14.45 -20.80 -3.80
CA ASP A 134 15.81 -20.48 -4.21
C ASP A 134 16.19 -19.01 -3.95
N ARG A 135 15.24 -18.17 -3.51
CA ARG A 135 15.47 -16.75 -3.14
C ARG A 135 15.51 -16.51 -1.63
N ARG A 136 15.72 -17.56 -0.84
CA ARG A 136 15.88 -17.45 0.62
C ARG A 136 17.26 -16.89 0.96
N HIS A 137 17.29 -15.65 1.45
CA HIS A 137 18.48 -14.98 1.95
C HIS A 137 18.57 -15.07 3.47
N PHE A 138 17.55 -14.60 4.18
CA PHE A 138 17.50 -14.60 5.65
C PHE A 138 17.10 -15.96 6.20
N LYS A 139 17.68 -16.34 7.33
CA LYS A 139 17.42 -17.59 8.05
C LYS A 139 17.26 -17.34 9.53
N ALA A 140 16.71 -18.32 10.26
CA ALA A 140 16.45 -18.19 11.69
C ALA A 140 17.73 -17.87 12.51
N GLU A 141 18.87 -18.39 12.06
CA GLU A 141 20.19 -18.22 12.68
C GLU A 141 20.64 -16.74 12.66
N ASP A 142 20.27 -15.99 11.62
CA ASP A 142 20.60 -14.55 11.48
C ASP A 142 19.96 -13.69 12.58
N TYR A 143 18.93 -14.21 13.24
CA TYR A 143 18.18 -13.54 14.31
C TYR A 143 18.49 -14.07 15.70
N GLU A 144 19.37 -15.07 15.86
CA GLU A 144 19.66 -15.66 17.19
C GLU A 144 20.10 -14.62 18.22
N LYS A 145 20.99 -13.71 17.80
CA LYS A 145 21.48 -12.61 18.64
C LYS A 145 20.56 -11.39 18.60
N LYS A 146 19.97 -11.08 17.43
CA LYS A 146 19.14 -9.87 17.23
C LYS A 146 17.78 -9.98 17.91
N ARG A 147 17.23 -11.19 17.99
CA ARG A 147 15.92 -11.54 18.57
C ARG A 147 16.08 -12.73 19.51
N ALA A 148 16.92 -12.55 20.53
CA ALA A 148 17.17 -13.56 21.56
C ALA A 148 15.91 -13.96 22.33
N ASP A 149 14.91 -13.08 22.36
CA ASP A 149 13.58 -13.25 22.94
C ASP A 149 12.70 -14.27 22.19
N LEU A 150 12.95 -14.47 20.89
CA LEU A 150 12.17 -15.39 20.05
C LEU A 150 12.74 -16.80 20.06
N ASN A 151 11.88 -17.83 19.99
CA ASN A 151 12.32 -19.20 19.75
C ASN A 151 12.65 -19.45 18.27
N GLY A 152 13.26 -20.59 17.95
CA GLY A 152 13.68 -20.92 16.57
C GLY A 152 12.53 -20.92 15.54
N LYS A 153 11.31 -21.33 15.93
CA LYS A 153 10.15 -21.27 15.02
C LYS A 153 9.73 -19.84 14.74
N GLN A 154 9.71 -18.98 15.75
CA GLN A 154 9.37 -17.56 15.61
C GLN A 154 10.41 -16.83 14.76
N ARG A 155 11.71 -17.09 14.98
CA ARG A 155 12.79 -16.56 14.14
C ARG A 155 12.69 -17.02 12.69
N ASN A 156 12.26 -18.26 12.45
CA ASN A 156 12.04 -18.73 11.09
C ASN A 156 10.90 -17.98 10.40
N VAL A 157 9.81 -17.69 11.11
CA VAL A 157 8.71 -16.86 10.58
C VAL A 157 9.16 -15.43 10.30
N LEU A 158 9.97 -14.84 11.18
CA LEU A 158 10.57 -13.51 10.96
C LEU A 158 11.49 -13.50 9.73
N ALA A 159 12.34 -14.52 9.59
CA ALA A 159 13.18 -14.69 8.40
C ALA A 159 12.33 -14.86 7.13
N ASP A 160 11.21 -15.59 7.20
CA ASP A 160 10.27 -15.72 6.08
C ASP A 160 9.63 -14.37 5.72
N TYR A 161 9.31 -13.52 6.71
CA TYR A 161 8.80 -12.17 6.48
C TYR A 161 9.82 -11.29 5.74
N ASP A 162 11.06 -11.23 6.24
CA ASP A 162 12.12 -10.42 5.62
C ASP A 162 12.49 -10.92 4.20
N ASN A 163 12.42 -12.23 3.94
CA ASN A 163 12.57 -12.77 2.59
C ASN A 163 11.40 -12.40 1.67
N ALA A 164 10.18 -12.32 2.19
CA ALA A 164 9.03 -11.81 1.43
C ALA A 164 9.18 -10.32 1.12
N VAL A 165 9.72 -9.52 2.05
CA VAL A 165 10.09 -8.12 1.82
C VAL A 165 11.11 -8.00 0.70
N LEU A 166 12.21 -8.75 0.77
CA LEU A 166 13.27 -8.76 -0.25
C LEU A 166 12.74 -9.19 -1.63
N TYR A 167 11.85 -10.17 -1.68
CA TYR A 167 11.25 -10.58 -2.95
C TYR A 167 10.34 -9.49 -3.52
N ASN A 168 9.48 -8.88 -2.69
CA ASN A 168 8.63 -7.77 -3.10
C ASN A 168 9.44 -6.57 -3.60
N ASP A 169 10.55 -6.22 -2.93
CA ASP A 169 11.48 -5.20 -3.40
C ASP A 169 11.95 -5.49 -4.84
N SER A 170 12.37 -6.74 -5.12
CA SER A 170 12.75 -7.15 -6.48
C SER A 170 11.61 -7.11 -7.51
N ILE A 171 10.35 -7.26 -7.08
CA ILE A 171 9.17 -7.14 -7.95
C ILE A 171 8.91 -5.68 -8.27
N VAL A 172 8.98 -4.80 -7.27
CA VAL A 172 8.73 -3.37 -7.46
C VAL A 172 9.86 -2.71 -8.25
N ASP A 173 11.12 -3.10 -8.02
CA ASP A 173 12.26 -2.70 -8.86
C ASP A 173 12.02 -3.10 -10.33
N ALA A 174 11.58 -4.33 -10.57
CA ALA A 174 11.25 -4.79 -11.91
C ALA A 174 10.07 -4.02 -12.54
N ILE A 175 9.10 -3.52 -11.74
CA ILE A 175 8.08 -2.58 -12.24
C ILE A 175 8.75 -1.28 -12.66
N ILE A 176 9.62 -0.70 -11.82
CA ILE A 176 10.37 0.54 -12.15
C ILE A 176 11.11 0.40 -13.47
N SER A 177 11.88 -0.68 -13.66
CA SER A 177 12.67 -0.90 -14.88
C SER A 177 11.82 -0.93 -16.16
N ARG A 178 10.53 -1.29 -16.10
CA ARG A 178 9.63 -1.29 -17.26
C ARG A 178 9.25 0.11 -17.74
N PHE A 179 9.34 1.11 -16.86
CA PHE A 179 8.84 2.46 -17.12
C PHE A 179 9.89 3.56 -16.94
N GLU A 180 11.10 3.25 -16.45
CA GLU A 180 12.14 4.26 -16.19
C GLU A 180 12.60 5.04 -17.43
N ASP A 181 12.46 4.44 -18.63
CA ASP A 181 12.73 5.09 -19.92
C ASP A 181 11.53 5.83 -20.52
N LYS A 182 10.37 5.84 -19.85
CA LYS A 182 9.14 6.51 -20.29
C LYS A 182 8.96 7.84 -19.55
N GLU A 183 8.01 8.66 -19.97
CA GLU A 183 7.52 9.78 -19.16
C GLU A 183 6.57 9.19 -18.10
N ALA A 184 7.10 8.82 -16.94
CA ALA A 184 6.36 8.02 -15.96
C ALA A 184 6.57 8.51 -14.52
N ILE A 185 5.50 8.40 -13.74
CA ILE A 185 5.52 8.42 -12.28
C ILE A 185 5.08 7.05 -11.79
N ILE A 186 5.75 6.53 -10.78
CA ILE A 186 5.44 5.26 -10.13
C ILE A 186 5.28 5.53 -8.64
N ILE A 187 4.17 5.10 -8.07
CA ILE A 187 3.85 5.28 -6.65
C ILE A 187 3.72 3.89 -6.03
N TYR A 188 4.47 3.64 -4.97
CA TYR A 188 4.34 2.43 -4.17
C TYR A 188 3.68 2.75 -2.84
N MET A 189 2.64 1.97 -2.53
CA MET A 189 1.83 2.11 -1.33
C MET A 189 1.24 0.74 -0.99
N PRO A 190 1.69 0.07 0.08
CA PRO A 190 1.01 -1.11 0.58
C PRO A 190 -0.28 -0.70 1.29
N ASP A 191 -1.27 -1.58 1.30
CA ASP A 191 -2.59 -1.27 1.86
C ASP A 191 -2.54 -1.04 3.38
N HIS A 192 -1.73 -1.80 4.10
CA HIS A 192 -1.48 -1.63 5.53
C HIS A 192 -0.17 -2.31 5.97
N GLY A 193 0.22 -2.10 7.23
CA GLY A 193 1.33 -2.80 7.88
C GLY A 193 0.94 -4.20 8.38
N GLU A 194 1.89 -4.91 8.98
CA GLU A 194 1.62 -6.21 9.61
C GLU A 194 2.59 -6.46 10.77
N GLU A 195 2.10 -7.13 11.82
CA GLU A 195 2.90 -7.56 12.96
C GLU A 195 3.64 -8.86 12.64
N CYS A 196 4.93 -8.88 12.96
CA CYS A 196 5.81 -10.02 12.95
C CYS A 196 6.67 -10.09 14.24
N TYR A 197 5.98 -10.28 15.37
CA TYR A 197 6.56 -10.38 16.72
C TYR A 197 7.25 -9.10 17.22
N GLU A 198 6.71 -7.91 16.98
CA GLU A 198 7.30 -6.68 17.47
C GLU A 198 7.20 -6.56 19.00
N GLY A 199 8.26 -6.00 19.60
CA GLY A 199 8.41 -5.89 21.04
C GLY A 199 8.22 -7.24 21.76
N ASN A 200 7.33 -7.27 22.75
CA ASN A 200 6.98 -8.48 23.52
C ASN A 200 5.56 -8.97 23.22
N ARG A 201 4.98 -8.60 22.08
CA ARG A 201 3.56 -8.87 21.77
C ARG A 201 3.29 -10.34 21.45
N GLY A 202 4.28 -11.03 20.88
CA GLY A 202 4.28 -12.49 20.77
C GLY A 202 3.33 -13.08 19.74
N PHE A 203 2.72 -12.26 18.87
CA PHE A 203 1.86 -12.71 17.78
C PHE A 203 2.35 -12.23 16.42
N ILE A 204 1.79 -12.83 15.37
CA ILE A 204 1.92 -12.41 13.98
C ILE A 204 0.53 -12.10 13.43
N CYS A 205 0.48 -11.41 12.30
CA CYS A 205 -0.73 -10.90 11.70
C CYS A 205 -1.38 -9.78 12.53
N ARG A 206 -2.41 -9.21 11.94
CA ARG A 206 -3.17 -8.09 12.49
C ARG A 206 -4.06 -8.49 13.66
N ASN A 207 -4.22 -7.57 14.60
CA ASN A 207 -5.22 -7.66 15.65
C ASN A 207 -6.45 -6.80 15.34
N HIS A 208 -7.43 -7.38 14.64
CA HIS A 208 -8.57 -6.62 14.11
C HIS A 208 -9.53 -6.08 15.20
N SER A 209 -9.56 -6.68 16.38
CA SER A 209 -10.56 -6.42 17.43
C SER A 209 -10.03 -5.66 18.64
N ALA A 210 -8.75 -5.28 18.64
CA ALA A 210 -8.16 -4.52 19.73
C ALA A 210 -8.47 -3.03 19.62
N ALA A 211 -8.52 -2.36 20.77
CA ALA A 211 -8.42 -0.92 20.82
C ALA A 211 -7.09 -0.50 20.17
N ILE A 212 -7.12 0.53 19.33
CA ILE A 212 -5.92 1.02 18.65
C ILE A 212 -5.10 1.82 19.66
N ASP A 213 -4.06 1.21 20.20
CA ASP A 213 -2.99 1.88 20.94
C ASP A 213 -1.84 2.29 20.00
N TYR A 214 -0.79 2.91 20.56
CA TYR A 214 0.34 3.37 19.76
C TYR A 214 1.07 2.21 19.05
N ASP A 215 1.33 1.11 19.75
CA ASP A 215 2.08 -0.01 19.18
C ASP A 215 1.31 -0.64 18.02
N LEU A 216 0.01 -0.89 18.19
CA LEU A 216 -0.84 -1.39 17.11
C LEU A 216 -0.88 -0.42 15.91
N ALA A 217 -1.00 0.89 16.17
CA ALA A 217 -0.97 1.88 15.10
C ALA A 217 0.38 1.92 14.36
N HIS A 218 1.49 1.88 15.12
CA HIS A 218 2.84 1.94 14.58
C HIS A 218 3.14 0.76 13.66
N TYR A 219 2.74 -0.47 14.02
CA TYR A 219 3.10 -1.65 13.24
C TYR A 219 2.06 -2.03 12.17
N GLU A 220 0.77 -1.73 12.37
CA GLU A 220 -0.28 -2.12 11.42
C GLU A 220 -0.75 -0.99 10.50
N PHE A 221 -0.45 0.28 10.81
CA PHE A 221 -0.93 1.42 10.02
C PHE A 221 0.19 2.27 9.43
N GLU A 222 1.38 2.38 10.04
CA GLU A 222 2.51 3.01 9.35
C GLU A 222 2.96 2.15 8.18
N ILE A 223 3.16 2.79 7.03
CA ILE A 223 3.48 2.09 5.79
C ILE A 223 4.61 2.78 5.03
N PRO A 224 5.47 2.03 4.32
CA PRO A 224 6.39 2.61 3.36
C PRO A 224 5.60 3.23 2.20
N PHE A 225 5.88 4.50 1.92
CA PHE A 225 5.31 5.20 0.77
C PHE A 225 6.42 5.95 0.04
N TRP A 226 6.45 5.83 -1.29
CA TRP A 226 7.40 6.58 -2.09
C TRP A 226 6.88 6.86 -3.49
N ILE A 227 7.44 7.90 -4.07
CA ILE A 227 7.17 8.31 -5.45
C ILE A 227 8.48 8.25 -6.24
N PHE A 228 8.48 7.53 -7.35
CA PHE A 228 9.55 7.51 -8.33
C PHE A 228 9.11 8.29 -9.57
N CYS A 229 9.88 9.29 -9.97
CA CYS A 229 9.74 9.96 -11.26
C CYS A 229 10.86 9.47 -12.17
N SER A 230 10.52 9.05 -13.39
CA SER A 230 11.53 8.77 -14.41
C SER A 230 12.32 10.03 -14.74
N TYR A 231 13.53 9.87 -15.29
CA TYR A 231 14.35 11.01 -15.70
C TYR A 231 13.60 11.91 -16.71
N LYS A 232 12.94 11.31 -17.71
CA LYS A 232 12.15 12.05 -18.70
C LYS A 232 11.00 12.82 -18.07
N TYR A 233 10.30 12.23 -17.10
CA TYR A 233 9.21 12.91 -16.41
C TYR A 233 9.73 14.11 -15.60
N ALA A 234 10.77 13.90 -14.77
CA ALA A 234 11.32 14.95 -13.92
C ALA A 234 11.92 16.11 -14.74
N ALA A 235 12.52 15.83 -15.91
CA ALA A 235 13.04 16.85 -16.80
C ALA A 235 11.95 17.69 -17.48
N LYS A 236 10.82 17.07 -17.84
CA LYS A 236 9.69 17.74 -18.51
C LYS A 236 8.76 18.47 -17.52
N HIS A 237 8.64 17.96 -16.30
CA HIS A 237 7.78 18.49 -15.24
C HIS A 237 8.57 18.85 -13.97
N PRO A 238 9.55 19.77 -14.06
CA PRO A 238 10.46 20.07 -12.96
C PRO A 238 9.75 20.64 -11.73
N ASP A 239 8.63 21.35 -11.92
CA ASP A 239 7.88 21.95 -10.81
C ASP A 239 7.10 20.90 -10.02
N ILE A 240 6.46 19.94 -10.69
CA ILE A 240 5.84 18.78 -10.04
C ILE A 240 6.88 17.98 -9.25
N TYR A 241 8.07 17.78 -9.81
CA TYR A 241 9.14 17.07 -9.10
C TYR A 241 9.60 17.82 -7.84
N LYS A 242 9.68 19.16 -7.88
CA LYS A 242 9.98 19.98 -6.68
C LYS A 242 8.87 19.86 -5.63
N GLU A 243 7.60 19.86 -6.03
CA GLU A 243 6.46 19.68 -5.13
C GLU A 243 6.54 18.33 -4.41
N ILE A 244 6.85 17.24 -5.15
CA ILE A 244 7.06 15.91 -4.57
C ILE A 244 8.19 15.92 -3.55
N ILE A 245 9.33 16.54 -3.86
CA ILE A 245 10.46 16.65 -2.91
C ILE A 245 10.07 17.46 -1.68
N GLY A 246 9.35 18.58 -1.87
CA GLY A 246 8.90 19.46 -0.79
C GLY A 246 7.86 18.81 0.13
N ALA A 247 7.08 17.86 -0.39
CA ALA A 247 6.02 17.18 0.34
C ALA A 247 6.48 15.94 1.13
N LYS A 248 7.70 15.44 0.90
CA LYS A 248 8.17 14.14 1.44
C LYS A 248 8.10 13.99 2.97
N ASN A 249 8.16 15.10 3.70
CA ASN A 249 8.11 15.09 5.16
C ASN A 249 6.73 15.45 5.73
N ARG A 250 5.74 15.70 4.86
CA ARG A 250 4.38 16.02 5.28
C ARG A 250 3.69 14.75 5.79
N ARG A 251 2.85 14.94 6.79
CA ARG A 251 1.95 13.89 7.32
C ARG A 251 0.91 13.53 6.27
N PHE A 252 0.75 12.24 6.01
CA PHE A 252 -0.19 11.72 5.02
C PHE A 252 -1.01 10.56 5.57
N MET A 253 -2.24 10.44 5.09
CA MET A 253 -3.05 9.24 5.21
C MET A 253 -3.55 8.85 3.82
N THR A 254 -3.48 7.56 3.49
CA THR A 254 -3.66 7.10 2.10
C THR A 254 -5.09 7.16 1.58
N ASP A 255 -6.07 7.47 2.43
CA ASP A 255 -7.43 7.83 1.99
C ASP A 255 -7.43 9.02 1.03
N ALA A 256 -6.49 9.95 1.17
CA ALA A 256 -6.38 11.12 0.31
C ALA A 256 -5.53 10.91 -0.97
N LEU A 257 -4.99 9.69 -1.19
CA LEU A 257 -4.19 9.35 -2.38
C LEU A 257 -4.87 9.70 -3.70
N PRO A 258 -6.18 9.43 -3.90
CA PRO A 258 -6.88 9.76 -5.13
C PRO A 258 -6.80 11.22 -5.56
N HIS A 259 -6.82 12.17 -4.63
CA HIS A 259 -6.70 13.59 -4.95
C HIS A 259 -5.31 13.91 -5.53
N MET A 260 -4.25 13.32 -4.97
CA MET A 260 -2.90 13.43 -5.53
C MET A 260 -2.81 12.78 -6.93
N LEU A 261 -3.46 11.62 -7.13
CA LEU A 261 -3.47 10.95 -8.44
C LEU A 261 -4.13 11.80 -9.53
N LEU A 262 -5.29 12.42 -9.23
CA LEU A 262 -5.96 13.31 -10.19
C LEU A 262 -5.10 14.54 -10.53
N TYR A 263 -4.44 15.13 -9.54
CA TYR A 263 -3.53 16.25 -9.75
C TYR A 263 -2.35 15.88 -10.66
N LEU A 264 -1.67 14.77 -10.35
CA LEU A 264 -0.53 14.28 -11.15
C LEU A 264 -0.92 13.91 -12.59
N ALA A 265 -2.17 13.51 -12.81
CA ALA A 265 -2.72 13.21 -14.12
C ALA A 265 -3.30 14.42 -14.85
N GLY A 266 -3.30 15.62 -14.24
CA GLY A 266 -3.90 16.82 -14.82
C GLY A 266 -5.42 16.72 -15.02
N ILE A 267 -6.10 15.91 -14.20
CA ILE A 267 -7.55 15.70 -14.30
C ILE A 267 -8.27 16.78 -13.50
N HIS A 268 -9.13 17.55 -14.17
CA HIS A 268 -9.98 18.56 -13.57
C HIS A 268 -11.39 18.02 -13.34
N THR A 269 -11.85 18.02 -12.09
CA THR A 269 -13.23 17.69 -11.71
C THR A 269 -13.66 18.51 -10.50
N LYS A 270 -14.98 18.70 -10.33
CA LYS A 270 -15.56 19.34 -9.14
C LYS A 270 -15.30 18.56 -7.85
N ASP A 271 -14.99 17.27 -7.97
CA ASP A 271 -14.75 16.36 -6.85
C ASP A 271 -13.29 16.39 -6.37
N TYR A 272 -12.40 17.12 -7.07
CA TYR A 272 -11.01 17.30 -6.65
C TYR A 272 -10.92 18.43 -5.63
N HIS A 273 -10.27 18.15 -4.51
CA HIS A 273 -10.11 19.06 -3.38
C HIS A 273 -8.62 19.24 -3.07
N ALA A 274 -8.10 20.44 -3.30
CA ALA A 274 -6.68 20.75 -3.17
C ALA A 274 -6.19 20.59 -1.73
N GLU A 275 -7.07 20.77 -0.74
CA GLU A 275 -6.83 20.55 0.68
C GLU A 275 -6.49 19.09 1.04
N TYR A 276 -6.83 18.12 0.17
CA TYR A 276 -6.50 16.70 0.36
C TYR A 276 -5.31 16.24 -0.48
N ASN A 277 -4.85 17.04 -1.44
CA ASN A 277 -3.67 16.71 -2.24
C ASN A 277 -2.39 17.09 -1.50
N ILE A 278 -1.62 16.09 -1.04
CA ILE A 278 -0.35 16.30 -0.31
C ILE A 278 0.69 17.14 -1.06
N LEU A 279 0.61 17.23 -2.40
CA LEU A 279 1.51 18.05 -3.21
C LEU A 279 1.06 19.52 -3.31
N SER A 280 -0.22 19.77 -3.03
CA SER A 280 -0.80 21.11 -3.13
C SER A 280 -0.25 22.06 -2.04
N PRO A 281 -0.06 23.34 -2.34
CA PRO A 281 0.16 24.37 -1.32
C PRO A 281 -1.06 24.60 -0.41
N GLN A 282 -2.27 24.14 -0.79
CA GLN A 282 -3.48 24.20 0.04
C GLN A 282 -3.67 22.98 0.94
N TYR A 283 -2.79 21.98 0.86
CA TYR A 283 -2.91 20.75 1.65
C TYR A 283 -3.11 21.03 3.13
N ASN A 284 -4.17 20.48 3.71
CA ASN A 284 -4.45 20.60 5.14
C ASN A 284 -3.64 19.56 5.92
N GLU A 285 -2.40 19.90 6.22
CA GLU A 285 -1.48 19.04 6.98
C GLU A 285 -1.96 18.76 8.42
N MET A 286 -2.85 19.59 8.95
CA MET A 286 -3.43 19.44 10.29
C MET A 286 -4.74 18.63 10.30
N ARG A 287 -5.16 18.08 9.16
CA ARG A 287 -6.30 17.16 9.09
C ARG A 287 -6.03 15.96 10.02
N PRO A 288 -6.94 15.62 10.95
CA PRO A 288 -6.78 14.44 11.80
C PRO A 288 -6.66 13.15 10.97
N ARG A 289 -5.68 12.31 11.30
CA ARG A 289 -5.50 10.99 10.69
C ARG A 289 -6.26 9.94 11.50
N ILE A 290 -7.56 9.81 11.20
CA ILE A 290 -8.46 8.93 11.94
C ILE A 290 -8.37 7.48 11.43
N LEU A 291 -7.86 6.59 12.27
CA LEU A 291 -7.76 5.17 12.02
C LEU A 291 -9.07 4.47 12.36
N LYS A 292 -9.59 3.64 11.44
CA LYS A 292 -10.83 2.85 11.58
C LYS A 292 -12.05 3.67 12.03
N ASN A 293 -12.12 4.96 11.72
CA ASN A 293 -13.14 5.90 12.19
C ASN A 293 -13.24 6.06 13.73
N THR A 294 -12.24 5.60 14.50
CA THR A 294 -12.30 5.62 15.97
C THR A 294 -11.16 6.37 16.63
N THR A 295 -9.95 6.30 16.06
CA THR A 295 -8.73 6.70 16.78
C THR A 295 -7.93 7.72 15.98
N ASP A 296 -7.68 8.88 16.56
CA ASP A 296 -6.79 9.89 15.99
C ASP A 296 -5.33 9.47 16.21
N TYR A 297 -4.66 9.03 15.14
CA TYR A 297 -3.27 8.53 15.18
C TYR A 297 -2.33 9.53 15.87
N ASP A 298 -2.54 10.82 15.64
CA ASP A 298 -1.65 11.88 16.09
C ASP A 298 -1.79 12.20 17.58
N LYS A 299 -2.82 11.66 18.23
CA LYS A 299 -3.06 11.77 19.67
C LYS A 299 -2.61 10.55 20.46
N LEU A 300 -2.13 9.50 19.77
CA LEU A 300 -1.63 8.31 20.45
C LEU A 300 -0.37 8.62 21.24
N THR A 301 -0.36 8.20 22.51
CA THR A 301 0.80 8.44 23.39
C THR A 301 1.89 7.44 23.07
N ARG A 302 3.02 7.92 22.57
CA ARG A 302 4.21 7.10 22.35
C ARG A 302 4.70 6.54 23.69
N PRO A 303 4.93 5.24 23.83
CA PRO A 303 5.59 4.70 25.01
C PRO A 303 6.93 5.42 25.19
N SER A 304 7.21 5.93 26.40
CA SER A 304 8.53 6.47 26.70
C SER A 304 9.59 5.39 26.45
N GLU A 305 10.74 5.73 25.86
CA GLU A 305 11.84 4.81 25.49
C GLU A 305 12.25 3.84 26.62
N LYS A 306 11.93 4.15 27.89
CA LYS A 306 12.18 3.30 29.06
C LYS A 306 11.42 1.96 29.10
N HIS A 307 10.39 1.73 28.29
CA HIS A 307 9.62 0.47 28.30
C HIS A 307 10.12 -0.59 27.32
N LEU A 308 11.09 -0.28 26.46
CA LEU A 308 11.61 -1.19 25.44
C LEU A 308 12.78 -2.08 25.92
N LEU A 309 13.27 -1.90 27.15
CA LEU A 309 14.31 -2.77 27.71
C LEU A 309 13.66 -3.91 28.52
N PRO A 310 14.02 -5.18 28.25
CA PRO A 310 13.54 -6.29 29.07
C PRO A 310 13.96 -6.07 30.52
N LYS A 311 13.01 -6.16 31.46
CA LYS A 311 13.32 -6.24 32.89
C LYS A 311 14.30 -7.40 33.08
N GLN A 312 15.56 -7.08 33.38
CA GLN A 312 16.52 -8.07 33.85
C GLN A 312 15.89 -8.76 35.06
N LYS A 313 15.61 -10.07 34.93
CA LYS A 313 15.23 -10.89 36.09
C LYS A 313 16.40 -10.81 37.07
N SER A 314 16.17 -10.17 38.22
CA SER A 314 17.09 -10.22 39.35
C SER A 314 17.19 -11.68 39.78
N ILE A 315 18.32 -12.31 39.50
CA ILE A 315 18.68 -13.57 40.15
C ILE A 315 19.13 -13.18 41.55
N SER A 316 18.23 -13.32 42.54
CA SER A 316 18.64 -13.30 43.94
C SER A 316 19.42 -14.57 44.22
N LYS A 317 20.60 -14.38 44.82
CA LYS A 317 21.60 -15.40 45.20
C LYS A 317 21.04 -16.50 46.10
#